data_AF-A0A5E8F2T7-F1
#
_entry.id   AF-A0A5E8F2T7-F1
#
_cell.length_a   1.000
_cell.length_b   1.000
_cell.length_c   1.000
_cell.angle_alpha   90.00
_cell.angle_beta   90.00
_cell.angle_gamma   90.00
#
_symmetry.space_group_name_H-M   'P 1'
#
loop_
_entity.id
_entity.type
_entity.pdbx_description
1 polymer ?
#
loop_
_entity_poly.entity_id
_entity_poly.type
_entity_poly.pdbx_seq_one_letter_code
_entity_poly.pdbx_strand_id
1 'polypeptide(L)'
;MVRLALLAAAGLALASCQSSPKTTPVPSGKSASLLAMEQVAISAHKCWIASKDPAFKAYQMANELNSYSGTPRFLLVPAKHYGGKPLLVVQAQGNSSRVDVFGPLMNEPLGARIGSDIARWQAGNPSCAATA
;
A
#
# COMPACT_ATOMS: atom_id res chain seq x y z
N MET A 1 25.45 54.45 42.25
CA MET A 1 25.27 55.09 40.94
C MET A 1 25.68 54.06 39.88
N VAL A 2 24.73 53.39 39.23
CA VAL A 2 24.24 53.69 37.86
C VAL A 2 25.06 52.98 36.76
N ARG A 3 24.45 51.88 36.25
CA ARG A 3 24.25 51.49 34.83
C ARG A 3 25.44 51.00 33.96
N LEU A 4 25.36 49.73 33.53
CA LEU A 4 25.24 49.19 32.15
C LEU A 4 25.60 47.68 32.22
N ALA A 5 24.69 46.72 32.34
CA ALA A 5 23.78 46.18 31.32
C ALA A 5 24.48 45.86 29.98
N LEU A 6 24.57 44.57 29.60
CA LEU A 6 23.89 44.00 28.41
C LEU A 6 24.25 42.52 28.16
N LEU A 7 23.21 41.68 28.20
CA LEU A 7 22.89 40.62 27.22
C LEU A 7 23.82 39.40 27.07
N ALA A 8 23.53 38.34 27.83
CA ALA A 8 23.86 36.96 27.42
C ALA A 8 22.88 35.95 28.02
N ALA A 9 21.61 35.99 27.62
CA ALA A 9 20.64 34.93 27.94
C ALA A 9 19.43 34.98 27.01
N ALA A 10 19.64 34.71 25.71
CA ALA A 10 18.56 34.38 24.79
C ALA A 10 18.82 32.95 24.27
N GLY A 11 18.57 31.97 25.15
CA GLY A 11 18.78 30.56 24.88
C GLY A 11 17.51 29.77 25.11
N LEU A 12 16.75 29.58 24.03
CA LEU A 12 15.85 28.46 23.77
C LEU A 12 14.87 28.04 24.88
N ALA A 13 13.70 28.68 24.90
CA ALA A 13 12.47 28.04 25.39
C ALA A 13 11.54 27.76 24.20
N LEU A 14 11.97 26.92 23.26
CA LEU A 14 11.01 26.22 22.40
C LEU A 14 10.40 25.11 23.23
N ALA A 15 9.27 25.44 23.88
CA ALA A 15 8.39 24.46 24.49
C ALA A 15 8.08 23.39 23.45
N SER A 16 8.53 22.17 23.71
CA SER A 16 8.17 21.00 22.93
C SER A 16 6.67 20.75 23.09
N CYS A 17 5.87 21.24 22.15
CA CYS A 17 4.53 20.70 21.92
C CYS A 17 4.69 19.25 21.49
N GLN A 18 4.81 18.34 22.46
CA GLN A 18 4.60 16.92 22.22
C GLN A 18 3.11 16.75 21.97
N SER A 19 2.73 16.82 20.70
CA SER A 19 1.45 16.31 20.24
C SER A 19 1.43 14.81 20.56
N SER A 20 0.75 14.43 21.65
CA SER A 20 0.50 13.03 21.95
C SER A 20 -0.10 12.37 20.70
N PRO A 21 0.47 11.25 20.21
CA PRO A 21 -0.12 10.57 19.07
C PRO A 21 -1.56 10.19 19.46
N LYS A 22 -2.54 10.78 18.77
CA LYS A 22 -3.92 10.29 18.83
C LYS A 22 -3.85 8.83 18.42
N THR A 23 -4.07 7.93 19.37
CA THR A 23 -4.30 6.51 19.08
C THR A 23 -5.59 6.45 18.28
N THR A 24 -5.50 6.53 16.96
CA THR A 24 -6.59 6.16 16.07
C THR A 24 -6.82 4.67 16.26
N PRO A 25 -8.04 4.23 16.59
CA PRO A 25 -8.36 2.82 16.67
C PRO A 25 -7.96 2.13 15.36
N VAL A 26 -7.24 1.02 15.44
CA VAL A 26 -6.95 0.20 14.27
C VAL A 26 -8.29 -0.26 13.70
N PRO A 27 -8.59 0.00 12.41
CA PRO A 27 -9.86 -0.42 11.83
C PRO A 27 -10.05 -1.92 11.95
N SER A 28 -11.25 -2.35 12.32
CA SER A 28 -11.63 -3.77 12.43
C SER A 28 -12.73 -4.11 11.42
N GLY A 29 -12.89 -5.40 11.10
CA GLY A 29 -13.97 -5.85 10.23
C GLY A 29 -13.83 -5.31 8.80
N LYS A 30 -14.95 -4.93 8.18
CA LYS A 30 -15.00 -4.42 6.80
C LYS A 30 -14.11 -3.19 6.56
N SER A 31 -13.93 -2.36 7.58
CA SER A 31 -13.02 -1.19 7.49
C SER A 31 -11.55 -1.62 7.42
N ALA A 32 -11.19 -2.74 8.06
CA ALA A 32 -9.84 -3.30 8.00
C ALA A 32 -9.53 -3.85 6.61
N SER A 33 -10.47 -4.56 5.98
CA SER A 33 -10.30 -5.10 4.64
C SER A 33 -10.18 -4.02 3.57
N LEU A 34 -10.97 -2.96 3.68
CA LEU A 34 -10.88 -1.80 2.79
C LEU A 34 -9.51 -1.11 2.91
N LEU A 35 -9.07 -0.80 4.13
CA LEU A 35 -7.79 -0.13 4.35
C LEU A 35 -6.61 -0.98 3.86
N ALA A 36 -6.60 -2.28 4.18
CA ALA A 36 -5.55 -3.18 3.73
C ALA A 36 -5.49 -3.25 2.19
N MET A 37 -6.64 -3.40 1.54
CA MET A 37 -6.70 -3.48 0.07
C MET A 37 -6.35 -2.16 -0.61
N GLU A 38 -6.71 -1.02 -0.03
CA GLU A 38 -6.30 0.30 -0.53
C GLU A 38 -4.77 0.43 -0.50
N GLN A 39 -4.14 0.10 0.63
CA GLN A 39 -2.68 0.15 0.79
C GLN A 39 -1.96 -0.77 -0.21
N VAL A 40 -2.43 -2.01 -0.34
CA VAL A 40 -1.85 -2.99 -1.27
C VAL A 40 -2.06 -2.56 -2.73
N ALA A 41 -3.25 -2.06 -3.10
CA ALA A 41 -3.55 -1.63 -4.46
C ALA A 41 -2.73 -0.39 -4.87
N ILE A 42 -2.59 0.59 -3.97
CA ILE A 42 -1.74 1.78 -4.22
C ILE A 42 -0.29 1.36 -4.43
N SER A 43 0.22 0.45 -3.58
CA SER A 43 1.59 -0.04 -3.67
C SER A 43 1.82 -0.84 -4.96
N ALA A 44 0.88 -1.71 -5.33
CA ALA A 44 0.89 -2.43 -6.59
C ALA A 44 0.92 -1.49 -7.80
N HIS A 45 0.02 -0.50 -7.83
CA HIS A 45 -0.01 0.47 -8.92
C HIS A 45 1.30 1.24 -9.02
N LYS A 46 1.81 1.76 -7.89
CA LYS A 46 3.07 2.50 -7.84
C LYS A 46 4.25 1.64 -8.32
N CYS A 47 4.37 0.43 -7.81
CA CYS A 47 5.57 -0.39 -7.94
C CYS A 47 5.60 -1.31 -9.15
N TRP A 48 4.45 -1.69 -9.69
CA TRP A 48 4.37 -2.53 -10.87
C TRP A 48 4.05 -1.72 -12.13
N ILE A 49 3.08 -0.79 -12.04
CA ILE A 49 2.53 -0.11 -13.22
C ILE A 49 3.20 1.25 -13.46
N ALA A 50 3.13 2.16 -12.48
CA ALA A 50 3.63 3.53 -12.62
C ALA A 50 5.16 3.58 -12.75
N SER A 51 5.86 2.69 -12.05
CA SER A 51 7.32 2.47 -12.19
C SER A 51 7.73 1.86 -13.53
N LYS A 52 6.79 1.34 -14.32
CA LYS A 52 7.02 0.60 -15.58
C LYS A 52 7.90 -0.64 -15.40
N ASP A 53 7.65 -1.39 -14.34
CA ASP A 53 8.38 -2.61 -14.02
C ASP A 53 8.38 -3.60 -15.21
N PRO A 54 9.55 -4.03 -15.73
CA PRO A 54 9.64 -4.92 -16.87
C PRO A 54 8.82 -6.20 -16.73
N ALA A 55 8.75 -6.78 -15.53
CA ALA A 55 8.02 -8.01 -15.30
C ALA A 55 6.50 -7.84 -15.40
N PHE A 56 6.01 -6.60 -15.26
CA PHE A 56 4.59 -6.29 -15.27
C PHE A 56 4.11 -5.55 -16.52
N LYS A 57 5.00 -5.23 -17.48
CA LYS A 57 4.67 -4.50 -18.72
C LYS A 57 3.59 -5.15 -19.59
N ALA A 58 3.44 -6.47 -19.51
CA ALA A 58 2.43 -7.21 -20.27
C ALA A 58 1.03 -7.12 -19.64
N TYR A 59 0.91 -6.54 -18.46
CA TYR A 59 -0.31 -6.49 -17.68
C TYR A 59 -0.71 -5.05 -17.37
N GLN A 60 -1.97 -4.89 -16.98
CA GLN A 60 -2.49 -3.66 -16.41
C GLN A 60 -3.36 -4.01 -15.21
N MET A 61 -3.49 -3.06 -14.28
CA MET A 61 -4.40 -3.20 -13.16
C MET A 61 -5.82 -2.85 -13.60
N ALA A 62 -6.73 -3.82 -13.45
CA ALA A 62 -8.16 -3.55 -13.51
C ALA A 62 -8.67 -3.39 -12.09
N ASN A 63 -9.23 -2.21 -11.81
CA ASN A 63 -9.76 -1.91 -10.50
C ASN A 63 -11.24 -2.30 -10.43
N GLU A 64 -11.53 -3.36 -9.68
CA GLU A 64 -12.90 -3.73 -9.31
C GLU A 64 -13.30 -3.13 -7.96
N LEU A 65 -13.02 -1.84 -7.73
CA LEU A 65 -13.56 -1.10 -6.58
C LEU A 65 -15.11 -1.13 -6.56
N ASN A 66 -15.77 -1.42 -7.69
CA ASN A 66 -17.20 -1.70 -7.81
C ASN A 66 -17.53 -3.21 -7.92
N SER A 67 -16.82 -4.07 -7.20
CA SER A 67 -17.24 -5.46 -7.07
C SER A 67 -18.57 -5.54 -6.31
N TYR A 68 -19.65 -5.96 -6.99
CA TYR A 68 -20.96 -6.27 -6.39
C TYR A 68 -20.90 -7.30 -5.25
N SER A 69 -19.76 -7.99 -5.08
CA SER A 69 -19.54 -9.03 -4.07
C SER A 69 -19.26 -8.51 -2.65
N GLY A 70 -19.04 -7.21 -2.49
CA GLY A 70 -18.78 -6.60 -1.17
C GLY A 70 -17.37 -6.85 -0.60
N THR A 71 -16.53 -7.63 -1.29
CA THR A 71 -15.13 -7.87 -0.90
C THR A 71 -14.18 -7.07 -1.79
N PRO A 72 -13.37 -6.15 -1.24
CA PRO A 72 -12.47 -5.34 -2.03
C PRO A 72 -11.39 -6.20 -2.72
N ARG A 73 -11.17 -5.95 -4.00
CA ARG A 73 -10.18 -6.66 -4.82
C ARG A 73 -9.64 -5.78 -5.96
N PHE A 74 -8.46 -6.14 -6.47
CA PHE A 74 -7.99 -5.69 -7.77
C PHE A 74 -7.50 -6.88 -8.60
N LEU A 75 -7.39 -6.66 -9.90
CA LEU A 75 -7.03 -7.69 -10.85
C LEU A 75 -5.82 -7.25 -11.68
N LEU A 76 -5.00 -8.20 -12.10
CA LEU A 76 -4.13 -8.01 -13.27
C LEU A 76 -4.74 -8.71 -14.47
N VAL A 77 -4.88 -7.94 -15.54
CA VAL A 77 -5.39 -8.39 -16.84
C VAL A 77 -4.35 -8.08 -17.92
N PRO A 78 -4.40 -8.74 -19.09
CA PRO A 78 -3.52 -8.38 -20.19
C PRO A 78 -3.63 -6.89 -20.56
N ALA A 79 -2.50 -6.22 -20.80
CA ALA A 79 -2.44 -4.78 -21.05
C ALA A 79 -3.27 -4.33 -22.28
N LYS A 80 -3.47 -5.22 -23.26
CA LYS A 80 -4.26 -4.94 -24.47
C LYS A 80 -5.73 -5.37 -24.37
N HIS A 81 -6.14 -6.01 -23.27
CA HIS A 81 -7.48 -6.58 -23.08
C HIS A 81 -7.98 -6.35 -21.65
N TYR A 82 -8.40 -5.12 -21.34
CA TYR A 82 -8.85 -4.73 -19.99
C TYR A 82 -10.04 -5.57 -19.48
N GLY A 83 -11.01 -5.89 -20.36
CA GLY A 83 -12.14 -6.78 -20.05
C GLY A 83 -11.81 -8.27 -20.22
N GLY A 84 -10.54 -8.63 -20.42
CA GLY A 84 -10.10 -10.01 -20.60
C GLY A 84 -10.09 -10.80 -19.29
N LYS A 85 -9.85 -12.10 -19.40
CA LYS A 85 -9.77 -13.00 -18.24
C LYS A 85 -8.67 -12.53 -17.27
N PRO A 86 -8.97 -12.39 -15.96
CA PRO A 86 -7.96 -12.08 -14.96
C PRO A 86 -6.87 -13.16 -14.87
N LEU A 87 -5.63 -12.69 -14.78
CA LEU A 87 -4.42 -13.52 -14.63
C LEU A 87 -3.89 -13.49 -13.19
N LEU A 88 -4.20 -12.43 -12.45
CA LEU A 88 -4.01 -12.34 -11.01
C LEU A 88 -5.25 -11.70 -10.39
N VAL A 89 -5.65 -12.23 -9.24
CA VAL A 89 -6.65 -11.65 -8.36
C VAL A 89 -6.02 -11.47 -7.01
N VAL A 90 -6.16 -10.27 -6.46
CA VAL A 90 -5.75 -9.93 -5.10
C VAL A 90 -6.98 -9.39 -4.39
N GLN A 91 -7.40 -10.02 -3.31
CA GLN A 91 -8.62 -9.65 -2.60
C GLN A 91 -8.46 -9.77 -1.09
N ALA A 92 -9.26 -9.03 -0.33
CA ALA A 92 -9.32 -9.24 1.11
C ALA A 92 -9.93 -10.60 1.48
N GLN A 93 -9.45 -11.19 2.56
CA GLN A 93 -10.04 -12.38 3.17
C GLN A 93 -11.23 -11.96 4.04
N GLY A 94 -12.42 -11.89 3.44
CA GLY A 94 -13.65 -11.47 4.11
C GLY A 94 -13.54 -10.06 4.73
N ASN A 95 -13.85 -9.93 6.02
CA ASN A 95 -13.79 -8.68 6.78
C ASN A 95 -12.47 -8.54 7.58
N SER A 96 -11.36 -9.00 7.02
CA SER A 96 -10.04 -8.99 7.65
C SER A 96 -9.05 -8.10 6.89
N SER A 97 -7.98 -7.67 7.56
CA SER A 97 -6.84 -7.01 6.90
C SER A 97 -5.96 -7.98 6.09
N ARG A 98 -6.25 -9.29 6.16
CA ARG A 98 -5.56 -10.33 5.42
C ARG A 98 -5.97 -10.30 3.95
N VAL A 99 -5.03 -10.59 3.07
CA VAL A 99 -5.23 -10.59 1.62
C VAL A 99 -4.87 -11.96 1.04
N ASP A 100 -5.75 -12.46 0.18
CA ASP A 100 -5.54 -13.66 -0.63
C ASP A 100 -5.06 -13.27 -2.04
N VAL A 101 -4.17 -14.09 -2.59
CA VAL A 101 -3.59 -13.89 -3.92
C VAL A 101 -3.70 -15.19 -4.70
N PHE A 102 -4.33 -15.14 -5.87
CA PHE A 102 -4.54 -16.31 -6.71
C PHE A 102 -4.63 -15.97 -8.20
N GLY A 103 -4.54 -17.00 -9.04
CA GLY A 103 -4.63 -16.88 -10.49
C GLY A 103 -3.41 -17.47 -11.21
N PRO A 104 -3.46 -17.55 -12.55
CA PRO A 104 -2.39 -18.11 -13.37
C PRO A 104 -0.98 -17.57 -13.04
N LEU A 105 -0.82 -16.27 -12.77
CA LEU A 105 0.49 -15.68 -12.49
C LEU A 105 1.18 -16.21 -11.23
N MET A 106 0.44 -16.83 -10.32
CA MET A 106 1.01 -17.44 -9.12
C MET A 106 1.72 -18.77 -9.40
N ASN A 107 1.45 -19.39 -10.56
CA ASN A 107 2.11 -20.63 -10.99
C ASN A 107 3.29 -20.39 -11.94
N GLU A 108 3.55 -19.13 -12.28
CA GLU A 108 4.66 -18.70 -13.13
C GLU A 108 5.87 -18.29 -12.28
N PRO A 109 7.07 -18.16 -12.87
CA PRO A 109 8.25 -17.64 -12.16
C PRO A 109 8.02 -16.29 -11.47
N LEU A 110 7.11 -15.47 -12.00
CA LEU A 110 6.72 -14.18 -11.42
C LEU A 110 5.96 -14.32 -10.08
N GLY A 111 5.34 -15.47 -9.81
CA GLY A 111 4.49 -15.71 -8.64
C GLY A 111 5.21 -15.52 -7.31
N ALA A 112 6.46 -15.96 -7.19
CA ALA A 112 7.26 -15.76 -5.97
C ALA A 112 7.48 -14.27 -5.67
N ARG A 113 7.72 -13.48 -6.72
CA ARG A 113 7.90 -12.02 -6.61
C ARG A 113 6.59 -11.34 -6.21
N ILE A 114 5.48 -11.70 -6.85
CA ILE A 114 4.15 -11.20 -6.51
C ILE A 114 3.85 -11.47 -5.03
N GLY A 115 4.06 -12.70 -4.55
CA GLY A 115 3.82 -13.07 -3.16
C GLY A 115 4.65 -12.25 -2.17
N SER A 116 5.94 -12.07 -2.46
CA SER A 116 6.85 -11.25 -1.63
C SER A 116 6.45 -9.78 -1.58
N ASP A 117 6.09 -9.20 -2.72
CA ASP A 117 5.62 -7.82 -2.82
C ASP A 117 4.32 -7.61 -2.01
N ILE A 118 3.33 -8.48 -2.21
CA ILE A 118 2.06 -8.41 -1.48
C ILE A 118 2.26 -8.61 0.03
N ALA A 119 3.12 -9.55 0.45
CA ALA A 119 3.42 -9.77 1.86
C ALA A 119 4.09 -8.53 2.50
N ARG A 120 5.04 -7.91 1.79
CA ARG A 120 5.71 -6.68 2.24
C ARG A 120 4.73 -5.51 2.39
N TRP A 121 3.81 -5.35 1.44
CA TRP A 121 2.81 -4.29 1.49
C TRP A 121 1.75 -4.53 2.58
N GLN A 122 1.32 -5.77 2.79
CA GLN A 122 0.45 -6.14 3.91
C GLN A 122 1.10 -5.88 5.28
N ALA A 123 2.43 -5.99 5.38
CA ALA A 123 3.19 -5.63 6.57
C ALA A 123 3.38 -4.10 6.74
N GLY A 124 2.82 -3.28 5.86
CA GLY A 124 2.84 -1.82 5.95
C GLY A 124 4.08 -1.16 5.36
N ASN A 125 4.94 -1.90 4.64
CA ASN A 125 6.08 -1.32 3.94
C ASN A 125 5.74 -1.07 2.46
N PRO A 126 5.44 0.17 2.02
CA PRO A 126 4.98 0.47 0.65
C PRO A 126 6.13 0.55 -0.38
N SER A 127 7.34 0.10 -0.03
CA SER A 127 8.48 0.17 -0.94
C SER A 127 8.33 -0.80 -2.11
N CYS A 128 8.89 -0.41 -3.25
CA CYS A 128 9.04 -1.28 -4.39
C CYS A 128 10.24 -2.19 -4.17
N ALA A 129 10.14 -3.46 -4.53
CA ALA A 129 11.31 -4.32 -4.59
C ALA A 129 12.30 -3.76 -5.62
N ALA A 130 13.59 -3.98 -5.38
CA ALA A 130 14.59 -3.75 -6.42
C ALA A 130 14.16 -4.52 -7.67
N THR A 131 14.10 -3.84 -8.80
CA THR A 131 13.77 -4.46 -10.09
C THR A 131 14.89 -5.44 -10.41
N ALA A 132 14.54 -6.72 -10.60
CA ALA A 132 15.49 -7.75 -11.02
C ALA A 132 15.85 -7.59 -12.50
#